data_AF-A0A6B3H591-F1
#
_entry.id   AF-A0A6B3H591-F1
#
_cell.length_a   1.000
_cell.length_b   1.000
_cell.length_c   1.000
_cell.angle_alpha   90.00
_cell.angle_beta   90.00
_cell.angle_gamma   90.00
#
_symmetry.space_group_name_H-M   'P 1'
#
loop_
_entity.id
_entity.type
_entity.pdbx_description
1 polymer ?
#
loop_
_entity_poly.entity_id
_entity_poly.type
_entity_poly.pdbx_seq_one_letter_code
_entity_poly.pdbx_strand_id
1 'polypeptide(L)' 'MNGKATTTRTKLERGRSALGPALELVHTGRAPTRAVLTSELGVTRATAGAVAAELEALGLIRVDSSPGSAAGS' A
#
# COMPACT_ATOMS: atom_id res chain seq x y z
N MET A 1 21.12 10.50 19.41
CA MET A 1 20.46 9.48 18.54
C MET A 1 19.08 9.99 18.08
N ASN A 2 18.96 10.77 16.99
CA ASN A 2 17.64 11.31 16.56
C ASN A 2 17.24 11.03 15.09
N GLY A 3 18.10 10.42 14.25
CA GLY A 3 17.85 10.28 12.81
C GLY A 3 16.77 9.25 12.40
N LYS A 4 16.45 8.28 13.27
CA LYS A 4 15.44 7.25 12.95
C LYS A 4 14.00 7.74 13.11
N ALA A 5 13.72 8.60 14.10
CA ALA A 5 12.35 9.05 14.38
C ALA A 5 11.79 9.97 13.27
N THR A 6 12.61 10.89 12.75
CA THR A 6 12.24 11.79 11.65
C THR A 6 12.01 11.05 10.34
N THR A 7 12.83 10.03 10.05
CA THR A 7 12.69 9.20 8.85
C THR A 7 11.40 8.37 8.87
N THR A 8 11.04 7.81 10.04
CA THR A 8 9.79 7.05 10.19
C THR A 8 8.56 7.94 10.04
N ARG A 9 8.58 9.15 10.60
CA ARG A 9 7.44 10.08 10.52
C ARG A 9 7.19 10.58 9.10
N THR A 10 8.23 10.97 8.36
CA THR A 10 8.11 11.34 6.95
C THR A 10 7.64 10.19 6.05
N LYS A 11 7.97 8.93 6.40
CA LYS A 11 7.43 7.75 5.69
C LYS A 11 5.93 7.56 5.94
N LEU A 12 5.45 7.78 7.17
CA LEU A 12 4.03 7.68 7.52
C LEU A 12 3.20 8.79 6.85
N GLU A 13 3.71 10.02 6.81
CA GLU A 13 3.02 11.14 6.15
C GLU A 13 2.90 10.90 4.64
N ARG A 14 3.96 10.39 4.00
CA ARG A 14 3.88 9.95 2.59
C ARG A 14 2.90 8.80 2.38
N GLY A 15 2.84 7.84 3.29
CA GLY A 15 1.86 6.74 3.25
C GLY A 15 0.42 7.25 3.35
N ARG A 16 0.15 8.21 4.25
CA ARG A 16 -1.18 8.83 4.38
C ARG A 16 -1.59 9.60 3.14
N SER A 17 -0.67 10.36 2.54
CA SER A 17 -0.94 11.06 1.27
C SER A 17 -1.24 10.10 0.12
N ALA A 18 -0.77 8.84 0.19
CA ALA A 18 -0.99 7.83 -0.84
C ALA A 18 -2.29 7.03 -0.66
N LEU A 19 -3.04 7.19 0.45
CA LEU A 19 -4.25 6.38 0.71
C LEU A 19 -5.35 6.59 -0.32
N GLY A 20 -5.64 7.85 -0.68
CA GLY A 20 -6.67 8.18 -1.67
C GLY A 20 -6.37 7.59 -3.06
N PRO A 21 -5.20 7.92 -3.66
CA PRO A 21 -4.81 7.35 -4.95
C PRO A 21 -4.69 5.82 -4.93
N ALA A 22 -4.23 5.24 -3.82
CA ALA A 22 -4.16 3.78 -3.68
C ALA A 22 -5.56 3.14 -3.72
N LEU A 23 -6.52 3.72 -3.00
CA LEU A 23 -7.90 3.21 -2.99
C LEU A 23 -8.55 3.29 -4.37
N GLU A 24 -8.35 4.40 -5.09
CA GLU A 24 -8.85 4.57 -6.45
C GLU A 24 -8.31 3.47 -7.39
N LEU A 25 -7.00 3.20 -7.35
CA LEU A 25 -6.37 2.17 -8.18
C LEU A 25 -6.87 0.76 -7.85
N VAL A 26 -7.10 0.45 -6.57
CA VAL A 26 -7.65 -0.85 -6.16
C VAL A 26 -9.11 -0.98 -6.59
N HIS A 27 -9.92 0.05 -6.37
CA HIS A 27 -11.35 0.00 -6.68
C HIS A 27 -11.64 -0.04 -8.18
N THR A 28 -10.77 0.57 -8.99
CA THR A 28 -10.83 0.48 -10.46
C THR A 28 -10.19 -0.80 -11.01
N GLY A 29 -9.67 -1.69 -10.16
CA GLY A 29 -9.01 -2.93 -10.57
C GLY A 29 -7.65 -2.73 -11.25
N ARG A 30 -7.11 -1.51 -11.27
CA ARG A 30 -5.82 -1.19 -11.90
C ARG A 30 -4.61 -1.64 -11.09
N ALA A 31 -4.76 -1.82 -9.78
CA ALA A 31 -3.69 -2.32 -8.91
C ALA A 31 -4.12 -3.61 -8.16
N PRO A 32 -4.26 -4.76 -8.86
CA PRO A 32 -4.72 -6.00 -8.25
C PRO A 32 -3.68 -6.67 -7.34
N THR A 33 -2.42 -6.22 -7.39
CA THR A 33 -1.34 -6.76 -6.55
C THR A 33 -0.55 -5.64 -5.91
N ARG A 34 0.13 -5.95 -4.79
CA ARG A 34 1.05 -5.01 -4.12
C ARG A 34 2.18 -4.53 -5.03
N ALA A 35 2.65 -5.36 -5.96
CA ALA A 35 3.71 -4.99 -6.90
C ALA A 35 3.23 -3.92 -7.87
N VAL A 36 2.05 -4.10 -8.47
CA VAL A 36 1.43 -3.11 -9.36
C VAL A 36 1.15 -1.81 -8.60
N LEU A 37 0.57 -1.89 -7.40
CA LEU A 37 0.32 -0.72 -6.55
C LEU A 37 1.60 0.07 -6.25
N THR A 38 2.71 -0.63 -5.99
CA THR A 38 4.02 -0.01 -5.74
C THR A 38 4.50 0.80 -6.96
N SER A 39 4.37 0.22 -8.15
CA SER A 39 4.77 0.85 -9.42
C SER A 39 3.89 2.04 -9.77
N GLU A 40 2.56 1.90 -9.70
CA GLU A 40 1.61 2.95 -10.06
C GLU A 40 1.73 4.19 -9.16
N LEU A 41 2.06 3.99 -7.87
CA LEU A 41 2.20 5.09 -6.92
C LEU A 41 3.65 5.63 -6.82
N GLY A 42 4.62 5.00 -7.48
CA GLY A 42 6.03 5.38 -7.38
C GLY A 42 6.62 5.29 -5.96
N VAL A 43 6.11 4.35 -5.14
CA VAL A 43 6.51 4.20 -3.73
C VAL A 43 7.40 2.98 -3.50
N THR A 44 7.89 2.78 -2.27
CA THR A 44 8.60 1.54 -1.91
C THR A 44 7.60 0.42 -1.58
N ARG A 45 8.05 -0.84 -1.71
CA ARG A 45 7.28 -2.02 -1.26
C ARG A 45 6.80 -1.88 0.20
N ALA A 46 7.65 -1.36 1.07
CA ALA A 46 7.34 -1.18 2.49
C ALA A 46 6.33 -0.04 2.73
N THR A 47 6.18 0.90 1.80
CA THR A 47 5.13 1.94 1.85
C THR A 47 3.82 1.38 1.32
N ALA A 48 3.84 0.69 0.18
CA ALA A 48 2.65 0.03 -0.37
C ALA A 48 2.06 -1.00 0.61
N GLY A 49 2.90 -1.75 1.33
CA GLY A 49 2.45 -2.65 2.39
C GLY A 49 1.77 -1.93 3.56
N ALA A 50 2.29 -0.77 3.98
CA ALA A 50 1.68 0.03 5.03
C ALA A 50 0.34 0.63 4.57
N VAL A 51 0.30 1.20 3.36
CA VAL A 51 -0.93 1.73 2.75
C VAL A 51 -2.01 0.66 2.64
N ALA A 52 -1.67 -0.53 2.13
CA ALA A 52 -2.61 -1.63 2.03
C ALA A 52 -3.14 -2.09 3.40
N ALA A 53 -2.27 -2.17 4.42
CA ALA A 53 -2.67 -2.52 5.77
C ALA A 53 -3.61 -1.48 6.40
N GLU A 54 -3.36 -0.19 6.19
CA GLU A 54 -4.25 0.88 6.67
C GLU A 54 -5.61 0.84 5.96
N LEU A 55 -5.65 0.65 4.64
CA LEU A 55 -6.90 0.52 3.89
C LEU A 55 -7.71 -0.71 4.31
N GLU A 56 -7.04 -1.83 4.59
CA GLU A 56 -7.66 -3.04 5.15
C GLU A 56 -8.20 -2.81 6.57
N ALA A 57 -7.43 -2.14 7.43
CA ALA A 57 -7.85 -1.80 8.80
C ALA A 57 -9.07 -0.87 8.83
N LEU A 58 -9.23 -0.02 7.81
CA LEU A 58 -10.42 0.81 7.60
C LEU A 58 -11.59 0.04 6.96
N GLY A 59 -11.41 -1.22 6.57
CA GLY A 59 -12.45 -2.05 5.95
C GLY A 59 -12.75 -1.70 4.49
N LEU A 60 -11.88 -0.93 3.82
CA LEU A 60 -12.10 -0.44 2.46
C LEU A 60 -11.68 -1.45 1.39
N ILE A 61 -10.72 -2.31 1.72
CA ILE A 61 -10.22 -3.39 0.85
C ILE A 61 -10.02 -4.66 1.67
N ARG A 62 -9.82 -5.79 0.99
CA ARG A 62 -9.33 -7.03 1.59
C ARG A 62 -7.99 -7.39 0.96
N VAL A 63 -6.97 -7.69 1.76
CA VAL A 63 -5.70 -8.19 1.26
C VAL A 63 -5.65 -9.70 1.46
N ASP A 64 -5.48 -10.42 0.36
CA ASP A 64 -5.12 -11.83 0.45
C ASP A 64 -3.62 -11.95 0.78
N SER A 65 -3.32 -12.55 1.93
CA SER A 65 -1.94 -12.78 2.38
C SER A 65 -1.48 -14.22 2.16
N SER A 66 -2.30 -15.04 1.48
CA SER A 66 -2.00 -16.45 1.24
C SER A 66 -0.86 -16.56 0.21
N PRO A 67 0.29 -17.16 0.58
CA PRO A 67 1.42 -17.31 -0.31
C PRO A 67 1.04 -18.31 -1.42
N GLY A 68 0.66 -17.80 -2.60
CA GLY A 68 0.37 -18.63 -3.77
C GLY A 68 -0.94 -18.33 -4.50
N SER A 69 -1.80 -17.47 -3.95
CA SER A 69 -3.08 -17.11 -4.60
C SER A 69 -2.96 -15.80 -5.40
N ALA A 70 -1.94 -15.69 -6.25
CA ALA A 70 -1.98 -14.69 -7.33
C ALA A 70 -2.74 -15.36 -8.48
N ALA A 71 -4.00 -14.97 -8.66
CA ALA A 71 -4.92 -15.51 -9.66
C ALA A 71 -4.24 -15.69 -11.03
N GLY A 72 -4.02 -16.94 -11.40
CA GLY A 72 -3.71 -17.38 -12.75
C GLY A 72 -4.88 -18.22 -13.26
N SER A 73 -5.64 -17.67 -14.20
CA SER A 73 -6.45 -18.37 -15.20
C SER A 73 -6.60 -17.44 -16.39
#